data_AF-F7X499-F1
#
_entry.id   AF-F7X499-F1
#
_cell.length_a   1.000
_cell.length_b   1.000
_cell.length_c   1.000
_cell.angle_alpha   90.00
_cell.angle_beta   90.00
_cell.angle_gamma   90.00
#
_symmetry.space_group_name_H-M   'P 1'
#
loop_
_entity.id
_entity.type
_entity.pdbx_description
1 polymer ?
#
loop_
_entity_poly.entity_id
_entity_poly.type
_entity_poly.pdbx_seq_one_letter_code
_entity_poly.pdbx_strand_id
1 'polypeptide(L)'
;MMALKAYAVLEKDEYTGDIYFAPRAIVAAKAGANEYGDGELSYIQCRRAPWADAFAGKGVPAKVAVDHGWHFECHGCGIQIDSDLEEEHRLPVEGIVGTMHGAVYCCARCKWKYMKREARRKQEEAAAIEDFKAIVRARFPDADFADDESEFRGHHVYVTRADRSDFWHRGQVIVAFRFPGMKIGPAHFRLESYHRIGPAIAGYTCCNGDREAFEAYAGATRARQ
;
A
#
# COMPACT_ATOMS: atom_id res chain seq x y z
N MET A 1 -27.95 8.85 -19.00
CA MET A 1 -27.17 8.63 -17.76
C MET A 1 -27.66 9.60 -16.70
N MET A 2 -27.93 9.15 -15.47
CA MET A 2 -28.28 10.06 -14.38
C MET A 2 -27.04 10.83 -13.92
N ALA A 3 -27.16 12.14 -13.69
CA ALA A 3 -26.06 12.94 -13.15
C ALA A 3 -25.65 12.41 -11.77
N LEU A 4 -24.35 12.21 -11.56
CA LEU A 4 -23.79 11.86 -10.27
C LEU A 4 -23.94 13.04 -9.32
N LYS A 5 -24.29 12.75 -8.07
CA LYS A 5 -24.40 13.72 -6.98
C LYS A 5 -23.47 13.28 -5.85
N ALA A 6 -22.88 14.24 -5.16
CA ALA A 6 -22.03 14.03 -4.01
C ALA A 6 -22.84 13.79 -2.72
N TYR A 7 -22.44 12.78 -1.96
CA TYR A 7 -23.02 12.46 -0.67
C TYR A 7 -21.90 12.33 0.35
N ALA A 8 -21.99 13.06 1.46
CA ALA A 8 -21.16 12.82 2.63
C ALA A 8 -21.68 11.57 3.34
N VAL A 9 -20.83 10.55 3.42
CA VAL A 9 -21.15 9.27 4.02
C VAL A 9 -20.14 9.04 5.14
N LEU A 10 -20.63 9.11 6.37
CA LEU A 10 -19.83 9.03 7.60
C LEU A 10 -20.30 7.83 8.42
N GLU A 11 -19.39 7.14 9.08
CA GLU A 11 -19.75 6.26 10.19
C GLU A 11 -20.15 7.09 11.43
N LYS A 12 -20.68 6.44 12.46
CA LYS A 12 -21.40 7.13 13.56
C LYS A 12 -20.59 7.33 14.85
N ASP A 13 -19.48 6.62 15.04
CA ASP A 13 -18.67 6.69 16.25
C ASP A 13 -17.61 7.79 16.16
N GLU A 14 -16.73 7.74 15.16
CA GLU A 14 -15.63 8.70 14.97
C GLU A 14 -15.94 9.76 13.89
N TYR A 15 -17.07 9.61 13.19
CA TYR A 15 -17.42 10.36 11.98
C TYR A 15 -16.38 10.24 10.87
N THR A 16 -15.68 9.12 10.80
CA THR A 16 -14.80 8.80 9.68
C THR A 16 -15.64 8.53 8.43
N GLY A 17 -15.21 9.01 7.27
CA GLY A 17 -15.93 8.75 6.04
C GLY A 17 -15.44 9.53 4.84
N ASP A 18 -16.27 9.58 3.81
CA ASP A 18 -15.89 10.17 2.52
C ASP A 18 -17.08 10.83 1.78
N ILE A 19 -16.78 11.61 0.74
CA ILE A 19 -17.71 12.03 -0.29
C ILE A 19 -17.84 10.96 -1.38
N TYR A 20 -19.02 10.38 -1.51
CA TYR A 20 -19.37 9.44 -2.57
C TYR A 20 -20.15 10.13 -3.69
N PHE A 21 -19.75 9.89 -4.93
CA PHE A 21 -20.48 10.34 -6.11
C PHE A 21 -21.41 9.25 -6.62
N ALA A 22 -22.71 9.44 -6.45
CA ALA A 22 -23.71 8.44 -6.81
C ALA A 22 -24.97 9.10 -7.42
N PRO A 23 -25.77 8.37 -8.23
CA PRO A 23 -27.02 8.92 -8.75
C PRO A 23 -28.09 9.10 -7.65
N ARG A 24 -27.99 8.37 -6.54
CA ARG A 24 -28.95 8.37 -5.42
C ARG A 24 -28.25 8.11 -4.09
N ALA A 25 -28.83 8.61 -2.99
CA ALA A 25 -28.28 8.52 -1.64
C ALA A 25 -28.04 7.07 -1.18
N ILE A 26 -28.98 6.16 -1.46
CA ILE A 26 -28.87 4.76 -1.06
C ILE A 26 -27.70 4.03 -1.73
N VAL A 27 -27.28 4.46 -2.93
CA VAL A 27 -26.12 3.87 -3.62
C VAL A 27 -24.84 4.31 -2.92
N ALA A 28 -24.72 5.60 -2.60
CA ALA A 28 -23.62 6.12 -1.79
C ALA A 28 -23.56 5.49 -0.39
N ALA A 29 -24.71 5.37 0.28
CA ALA A 29 -24.81 4.78 1.62
C ALA A 29 -24.34 3.32 1.64
N LYS A 30 -24.71 2.51 0.63
CA LYS A 30 -24.24 1.12 0.52
C LYS A 30 -22.75 1.03 0.30
N ALA A 31 -22.19 1.91 -0.53
CA ALA A 31 -20.75 1.96 -0.76
C ALA A 31 -20.01 2.32 0.53
N GLY A 32 -20.42 3.39 1.22
CA GLY A 32 -19.80 3.76 2.50
C GLY A 32 -20.03 2.77 3.63
N ALA A 33 -21.16 2.06 3.67
CA ALA A 33 -21.36 0.98 4.65
C ALA A 33 -20.39 -0.18 4.43
N ASN A 34 -20.11 -0.55 3.17
CA ASN A 34 -19.12 -1.59 2.90
C ASN A 34 -17.70 -1.18 3.28
N GLU A 35 -17.39 0.11 3.29
CA GLU A 35 -16.05 0.62 3.57
C GLU A 35 -15.82 0.97 5.04
N TYR A 36 -16.82 1.59 5.68
CA TYR A 36 -16.71 2.16 7.03
C TYR A 36 -17.66 1.53 8.07
N GLY A 37 -18.51 0.58 7.67
CA GLY A 37 -19.52 0.02 8.56
C GLY A 37 -19.74 -1.48 8.43
N ASP A 38 -18.75 -2.24 7.93
CA ASP A 38 -18.83 -3.70 7.76
C ASP A 38 -20.08 -4.19 6.99
N GLY A 39 -20.61 -3.36 6.09
CA GLY A 39 -21.83 -3.60 5.32
C GLY A 39 -23.13 -3.21 6.04
N GLU A 40 -23.06 -2.74 7.29
CA GLU A 40 -24.22 -2.33 8.09
C GLU A 40 -24.67 -0.91 7.74
N LEU A 41 -25.78 -0.80 7.00
CA LEU A 41 -26.36 0.49 6.60
C LEU A 41 -26.81 1.34 7.80
N SER A 42 -27.24 0.71 8.89
CA SER A 42 -27.69 1.45 10.08
C SER A 42 -26.55 2.13 10.83
N TYR A 43 -25.29 1.74 10.57
CA TYR A 43 -24.11 2.35 11.17
C TYR A 43 -23.63 3.60 10.42
N ILE A 44 -24.24 3.93 9.28
CA ILE A 44 -23.83 5.02 8.41
C ILE A 44 -24.81 6.20 8.43
N GLN A 45 -24.29 7.41 8.39
CA GLN A 45 -25.01 8.63 8.06
C GLN A 45 -24.67 9.06 6.63
N CYS A 46 -25.68 9.06 5.74
CA CYS A 46 -25.54 9.55 4.36
C CYS A 46 -26.34 10.84 4.17
N ARG A 47 -25.64 11.94 3.87
CA ARG A 47 -26.22 13.26 3.64
C ARG A 47 -25.78 13.82 2.29
N ARG A 48 -26.62 14.62 1.67
CA ARG A 48 -26.30 15.31 0.42
C ARG A 48 -25.21 16.36 0.67
N ALA A 49 -24.16 16.39 -0.14
CA ALA A 49 -23.08 17.40 -0.10
C ALA A 49 -23.03 18.23 -1.40
N PRO A 50 -23.90 19.24 -1.61
CA PRO A 50 -24.01 19.95 -2.91
C PRO A 50 -22.71 20.63 -3.33
N TRP A 51 -21.97 21.13 -2.36
CA TRP A 51 -20.69 21.81 -2.57
C TRP A 51 -19.68 20.95 -3.34
N ALA A 52 -19.78 19.62 -3.25
CA ALA A 52 -18.84 18.71 -3.89
C ALA A 52 -19.27 18.25 -5.30
N ASP A 53 -20.48 18.55 -5.77
CA ASP A 53 -21.02 18.02 -7.04
C ASP A 53 -20.10 18.31 -8.25
N ALA A 54 -19.44 19.48 -8.26
CA ALA A 54 -18.54 19.91 -9.33
C ALA A 54 -17.27 19.05 -9.48
N PHE A 55 -16.95 18.23 -8.48
CA PHE A 55 -15.76 17.38 -8.43
C PHE A 55 -16.02 15.93 -8.87
N ALA A 56 -17.24 15.60 -9.30
CA ALA A 56 -17.56 14.28 -9.83
C ALA A 56 -16.59 13.90 -10.97
N GLY A 57 -15.88 12.78 -10.80
CA GLY A 57 -14.87 12.29 -11.76
C GLY A 57 -13.50 13.00 -11.72
N LYS A 58 -13.31 14.00 -10.84
CA LYS A 58 -12.05 14.74 -10.68
C LYS A 58 -11.37 14.50 -9.33
N GLY A 59 -12.14 14.09 -8.33
CA GLY A 59 -11.70 14.03 -6.93
C GLY A 59 -11.88 15.38 -6.24
N VAL A 60 -12.28 15.35 -4.96
CA VAL A 60 -12.49 16.57 -4.16
C VAL A 60 -11.13 17.05 -3.65
N PRO A 61 -10.67 18.28 -3.97
CA PRO A 61 -9.45 18.82 -3.40
C PRO A 61 -9.56 18.93 -1.88
N ALA A 62 -8.55 18.46 -1.14
CA ALA A 62 -8.62 18.41 0.32
C ALA A 62 -8.82 19.80 0.95
N LYS A 63 -8.22 20.85 0.38
CA LYS A 63 -8.44 22.24 0.84
C LYS A 63 -9.89 22.68 0.78
N VAL A 64 -10.62 22.29 -0.28
CA VAL A 64 -12.04 22.62 -0.42
C VAL A 64 -12.87 21.82 0.58
N ALA A 65 -12.50 20.56 0.85
CA ALA A 65 -13.16 19.77 1.89
C ALA A 65 -12.97 20.39 3.27
N VAL A 66 -11.77 20.91 3.58
CA VAL A 66 -11.48 21.65 4.82
C VAL A 66 -12.38 22.88 4.97
N ASP A 67 -12.56 23.68 3.92
CA ASP A 67 -13.51 24.82 3.93
C ASP A 67 -14.96 24.40 4.24
N HIS A 68 -15.27 23.11 4.05
CA HIS A 68 -16.56 22.50 4.34
C HIS A 68 -16.58 21.65 5.63
N GLY A 69 -15.60 21.86 6.52
CA GLY A 69 -15.58 21.28 7.87
C GLY A 69 -15.02 19.86 7.95
N TRP A 70 -14.31 19.40 6.92
CA TRP A 70 -13.59 18.12 6.99
C TRP A 70 -12.20 18.31 7.60
N HIS A 71 -11.72 17.29 8.29
CA HIS A 71 -10.33 17.22 8.73
C HIS A 71 -9.61 16.02 8.11
N PHE A 72 -8.28 16.06 8.10
CA PHE A 72 -7.42 15.00 7.59
C PHE A 72 -6.16 14.86 8.45
N GLU A 73 -5.50 13.71 8.38
CA GLU A 73 -4.12 13.58 8.88
C GLU A 73 -3.12 13.81 7.74
N CYS A 74 -2.11 14.64 7.99
CA CYS A 74 -1.03 14.84 7.04
C CYS A 74 -0.20 13.57 6.86
N HIS A 75 -0.28 12.92 5.69
CA HIS A 75 0.54 11.74 5.34
C HIS A 75 2.06 11.98 5.45
N GLY A 76 2.50 13.23 5.46
CA GLY A 76 3.92 13.58 5.57
C GLY A 76 4.44 13.65 7.00
N CYS A 77 3.65 14.19 7.93
CA CYS A 77 4.11 14.54 9.29
C CYS A 77 3.12 14.23 10.42
N GLY A 78 1.93 13.70 10.13
CA GLY A 78 0.97 13.24 11.12
C GLY A 78 0.18 14.34 11.84
N ILE A 79 0.32 15.62 11.47
CA ILE A 79 -0.51 16.68 12.05
C ILE A 79 -1.93 16.62 11.49
N GLN A 80 -2.89 17.08 12.28
CA GLN A 80 -4.25 17.31 11.80
C GLN A 80 -4.28 18.49 10.81
N ILE A 81 -5.13 18.38 9.80
CA ILE A 81 -5.36 19.36 8.74
C ILE A 81 -6.86 19.66 8.76
N ASP A 82 -7.21 20.84 9.21
CA ASP A 82 -8.57 21.37 9.27
C ASP A 82 -8.56 22.90 9.12
N SER A 83 -9.66 23.57 9.48
CA SER A 83 -9.77 25.03 9.41
C SER A 83 -8.78 25.78 10.30
N ASP A 84 -8.24 25.12 11.33
CA ASP A 84 -7.44 25.74 12.38
C ASP A 84 -5.93 25.59 12.09
N LEU A 85 -5.58 25.00 10.94
CA LEU A 85 -4.22 24.76 10.47
C LEU A 85 -3.33 26.04 10.48
N GLU A 86 -3.92 27.20 10.17
CA GLU A 86 -3.18 28.47 10.18
C GLU A 86 -2.87 28.93 11.61
N GLU A 87 -3.83 28.79 12.52
CA GLU A 87 -3.67 29.18 13.93
C GLU A 87 -2.72 28.23 14.67
N GLU A 88 -2.96 26.92 14.57
CA GLU A 88 -2.24 25.91 15.34
C GLU A 88 -0.84 25.61 14.79
N HIS A 89 -0.68 25.68 13.46
CA HIS A 89 0.52 25.20 12.78
C HIS A 89 1.19 26.24 11.89
N ARG A 90 0.63 27.46 11.76
CA ARG A 90 1.17 28.54 10.91
C ARG A 90 1.31 28.11 9.45
N LEU A 91 0.37 27.28 8.98
CA LEU A 91 0.32 26.78 7.62
C LEU A 91 -1.00 27.21 6.98
N PRO A 92 -0.99 27.83 5.78
CA PRO A 92 -2.23 28.29 5.15
C PRO A 92 -3.03 27.09 4.61
N VAL A 93 -4.36 27.14 4.75
CA VAL A 93 -5.29 26.15 4.15
C VAL A 93 -5.10 26.05 2.63
N GLU A 94 -4.84 27.18 1.96
CA GLU A 94 -4.52 27.20 0.53
C GLU A 94 -3.24 26.43 0.15
N GLY A 95 -2.36 26.18 1.13
CA GLY A 95 -1.15 25.39 0.97
C GLY A 95 -1.36 23.87 1.01
N ILE A 96 -2.56 23.40 1.40
CA ILE A 96 -2.89 21.98 1.46
C ILE A 96 -2.81 21.35 0.07
N VAL A 97 -2.20 20.17 -0.01
CA VAL A 97 -2.03 19.41 -1.26
C VAL A 97 -2.63 18.03 -1.11
N GLY A 98 -3.47 17.61 -2.05
CA GLY A 98 -4.07 16.29 -2.06
C GLY A 98 -5.54 16.34 -2.40
N THR A 99 -6.15 15.16 -2.41
CA THR A 99 -7.58 14.97 -2.60
C THR A 99 -8.13 14.15 -1.45
N MET A 100 -9.41 14.33 -1.14
CA MET A 100 -10.12 13.61 -0.09
C MET A 100 -9.97 12.08 -0.19
N HIS A 101 -10.09 11.52 -1.40
CA HIS A 101 -9.92 10.10 -1.71
C HIS A 101 -8.46 9.62 -1.78
N GLY A 102 -7.50 10.40 -1.28
CA GLY A 102 -6.07 10.10 -1.44
C GLY A 102 -5.21 10.73 -0.36
N ALA A 103 -3.89 10.69 -0.56
CA ALA A 103 -2.96 11.23 0.42
C ALA A 103 -3.07 12.77 0.51
N VAL A 104 -3.39 13.26 1.71
CA VAL A 104 -3.46 14.68 2.04
C VAL A 104 -2.19 15.13 2.76
N TYR A 105 -1.69 16.29 2.40
CA TYR A 105 -0.49 16.89 2.99
C TYR A 105 -0.76 18.34 3.38
N CYS A 106 -0.28 18.73 4.56
CA CYS A 106 -0.44 20.10 5.07
C CYS A 106 0.30 21.14 4.22
N CYS A 107 1.30 20.72 3.43
CA CYS A 107 1.98 21.58 2.48
C CYS A 107 2.75 20.79 1.41
N ALA A 108 3.11 21.47 0.31
CA ALA A 108 3.96 20.93 -0.76
C ALA A 108 5.29 20.35 -0.24
N ARG A 109 5.89 20.94 0.79
CA ARG A 109 7.13 20.44 1.41
C ARG A 109 6.93 19.07 2.05
N CYS A 110 5.82 18.85 2.75
CA CYS A 110 5.50 17.56 3.35
C CYS A 110 5.26 16.49 2.28
N LYS A 111 4.54 16.84 1.21
CA LYS A 111 4.37 15.97 0.04
C LYS A 111 5.72 15.59 -0.57
N TRP A 112 6.59 16.55 -0.85
CA TRP A 112 7.90 16.27 -1.43
C TRP A 112 8.78 15.39 -0.53
N LYS A 113 8.83 15.66 0.78
CA LYS A 113 9.56 14.83 1.74
C LYS A 113 9.02 13.40 1.78
N TYR A 114 7.70 13.22 1.73
CA TYR A 114 7.08 11.90 1.65
C TYR A 114 7.47 11.19 0.34
N MET A 115 7.28 11.84 -0.81
CA MET A 115 7.64 11.28 -2.12
C MET A 115 9.12 10.88 -2.21
N LYS A 116 10.03 11.69 -1.64
CA LYS A 116 11.46 11.36 -1.58
C LYS A 116 11.71 10.10 -0.72
N ARG A 117 11.01 9.97 0.42
CA ARG A 117 11.09 8.78 1.28
C ARG A 117 10.55 7.54 0.57
N GLU A 118 9.41 7.64 -0.10
CA GLU A 118 8.82 6.55 -0.90
C GLU A 118 9.73 6.13 -2.05
N ALA A 119 10.28 7.10 -2.80
CA ALA A 119 11.22 6.81 -3.88
C ALA A 119 12.47 6.09 -3.36
N ARG A 120 13.00 6.50 -2.19
CA ARG A 120 14.11 5.79 -1.56
C ARG A 120 13.70 4.39 -1.11
N ARG A 121 12.53 4.21 -0.49
CA ARG A 121 12.03 2.88 -0.11
C ARG A 121 11.97 1.95 -1.33
N LYS A 122 11.39 2.40 -2.44
CA LYS A 122 11.31 1.63 -3.69
C LYS A 122 12.68 1.26 -4.26
N GLN A 123 13.68 2.15 -4.14
CA GLN A 123 15.05 1.83 -4.55
C GLN A 123 15.66 0.71 -3.69
N GLU A 124 15.43 0.75 -2.38
CA GLU A 124 15.94 -0.27 -1.44
C GLU A 124 15.19 -1.61 -1.61
N GLU A 125 13.88 -1.56 -1.88
CA GLU A 125 13.07 -2.73 -2.25
C GLU A 125 13.63 -3.41 -3.52
N ALA A 126 13.89 -2.63 -4.57
CA ALA A 126 14.46 -3.15 -5.81
C ALA A 126 15.88 -3.71 -5.62
N ALA A 127 16.73 -3.02 -4.85
CA ALA A 127 18.07 -3.49 -4.52
C ALA A 127 18.04 -4.81 -3.73
N ALA A 128 17.12 -4.93 -2.76
CA ALA A 128 16.95 -6.16 -1.99
C ALA A 128 16.51 -7.35 -2.85
N ILE A 129 15.62 -7.12 -3.83
CA ILE A 129 15.23 -8.16 -4.81
C ILE A 129 16.46 -8.62 -5.60
N GLU A 130 17.24 -7.70 -6.16
CA GLU A 130 18.41 -8.07 -6.98
C GLU A 130 19.50 -8.78 -6.19
N ASP A 131 19.77 -8.36 -4.94
CA ASP A 131 20.69 -9.08 -4.04
C ASP A 131 20.22 -10.52 -3.81
N PHE A 132 18.92 -10.73 -3.63
CA PHE A 132 18.35 -12.06 -3.40
C PHE A 132 18.34 -12.91 -4.67
N LYS A 133 18.08 -12.30 -5.83
CA LYS A 133 18.28 -12.98 -7.13
C LYS A 133 19.72 -13.43 -7.30
N ALA A 134 20.72 -12.65 -6.86
CA ALA A 134 22.11 -13.05 -6.91
C ALA A 134 22.39 -14.29 -6.03
N ILE A 135 21.80 -14.37 -4.83
CA ILE A 135 21.88 -15.57 -3.96
C ILE A 135 21.27 -16.79 -4.66
N VAL A 136 20.10 -16.62 -5.27
CA VAL A 136 19.44 -17.69 -6.03
C VAL A 136 20.32 -18.12 -7.21
N ARG A 137 20.84 -17.19 -8.02
CA ARG A 137 21.73 -17.49 -9.15
C ARG A 137 23.00 -18.22 -8.74
N ALA A 138 23.56 -17.89 -7.59
CA ALA A 138 24.73 -18.59 -7.06
C ALA A 138 24.43 -20.06 -6.75
N ARG A 139 23.19 -20.41 -6.38
CA ARG A 139 22.75 -21.79 -6.15
C ARG A 139 22.19 -22.47 -7.41
N PHE A 140 21.53 -21.68 -8.25
CA PHE A 140 20.71 -22.06 -9.39
C PHE A 140 21.03 -21.15 -10.58
N PRO A 141 22.12 -21.41 -11.32
CA PRO A 141 22.56 -20.52 -12.39
C PRO A 141 21.55 -20.36 -13.53
N ASP A 142 20.70 -21.37 -13.74
CA ASP A 142 19.63 -21.43 -14.75
C ASP A 142 18.25 -21.04 -14.18
N ALA A 143 18.19 -20.42 -13.00
CA ALA A 143 16.93 -19.93 -12.43
C ALA A 143 16.25 -18.90 -13.35
N ASP A 144 15.01 -19.20 -13.73
CA ASP A 144 14.12 -18.30 -14.47
C ASP A 144 13.29 -17.48 -13.48
N PHE A 145 13.60 -16.20 -13.30
CA PHE A 145 12.91 -15.36 -12.32
C PHE A 145 11.52 -14.96 -12.82
N ALA A 146 10.53 -15.07 -11.93
CA ALA A 146 9.14 -14.73 -12.22
C ALA A 146 8.89 -13.21 -12.15
N ASP A 147 9.65 -12.44 -12.95
CA ASP A 147 9.55 -10.97 -13.02
C ASP A 147 8.24 -10.47 -13.64
N ASP A 148 7.53 -11.36 -14.35
CA ASP A 148 6.22 -11.15 -14.97
C ASP A 148 5.04 -11.49 -14.05
N GLU A 149 5.28 -12.08 -12.88
CA GLU A 149 4.25 -12.42 -11.89
C GLU A 149 4.10 -11.30 -10.85
N SER A 150 2.87 -11.08 -10.37
CA SER A 150 2.56 -10.14 -9.29
C SER A 150 1.95 -10.84 -8.07
N GLU A 151 1.84 -10.10 -6.97
CA GLU A 151 1.18 -10.56 -5.73
C GLU A 151 1.78 -11.87 -5.19
N PHE A 152 0.94 -12.87 -4.91
CA PHE A 152 1.31 -14.13 -4.25
C PHE A 152 2.21 -15.05 -5.08
N ARG A 153 2.45 -14.73 -6.35
CA ARG A 153 3.28 -15.53 -7.28
C ARG A 153 4.56 -14.84 -7.70
N GLY A 154 4.68 -13.55 -7.42
CA GLY A 154 5.83 -12.72 -7.79
C GLY A 154 6.78 -12.47 -6.63
N HIS A 155 7.68 -11.51 -6.84
CA HIS A 155 8.57 -11.04 -5.77
C HIS A 155 7.78 -10.23 -4.74
N HIS A 156 8.13 -10.40 -3.47
CA HIS A 156 7.59 -9.59 -2.39
C HIS A 156 8.73 -9.08 -1.52
N VAL A 157 8.70 -7.79 -1.20
CA VAL A 157 9.72 -7.18 -0.37
C VAL A 157 9.08 -6.17 0.56
N TYR A 158 9.50 -6.25 1.82
CA TYR A 158 9.10 -5.33 2.87
C TYR A 158 10.37 -4.81 3.54
N VAL A 159 10.72 -3.57 3.21
CA VAL A 159 11.81 -2.86 3.87
C VAL A 159 11.26 -1.76 4.76
N THR A 160 11.79 -1.67 5.97
CA THR A 160 11.46 -0.62 6.93
C THR A 160 12.71 0.15 7.30
N ARG A 161 12.54 1.40 7.70
CA ARG A 161 13.62 2.21 8.25
C ARG A 161 13.16 2.74 9.58
N ALA A 162 13.91 2.44 10.64
CA ALA A 162 13.64 3.00 11.95
C ALA A 162 13.79 4.53 11.91
N ASP A 163 13.02 5.22 12.75
CA ASP A 163 13.13 6.66 12.88
C ASP A 163 14.56 7.05 13.28
N ARG A 164 15.12 8.03 12.57
CA ARG A 164 16.49 8.54 12.73
C ARG A 164 17.63 7.54 12.41
N SER A 165 17.33 6.40 11.80
CA SER A 165 18.35 5.48 11.30
C SER A 165 18.60 5.67 9.80
N ASP A 166 19.86 5.60 9.39
CA ASP A 166 20.24 5.49 7.98
C ASP A 166 20.18 4.04 7.47
N PHE A 167 19.94 3.08 8.37
CA PHE A 167 19.89 1.66 8.05
C PHE A 167 18.48 1.21 7.63
N TRP A 168 18.39 0.56 6.47
CA TRP A 168 17.19 -0.10 5.98
C TRP A 168 17.15 -1.55 6.43
N HIS A 169 16.14 -1.87 7.25
CA HIS A 169 15.87 -3.20 7.71
C HIS A 169 15.02 -3.95 6.67
N ARG A 170 15.53 -5.09 6.19
CA ARG A 170 14.82 -5.99 5.27
C ARG A 170 13.96 -6.94 6.10
N GLY A 171 12.73 -6.53 6.42
CA GLY A 171 11.82 -7.30 7.26
C GLY A 171 11.39 -8.62 6.61
N GLN A 172 11.08 -8.56 5.31
CA GLN A 172 10.79 -9.74 4.51
C GLN A 172 11.29 -9.52 3.08
N VAL A 173 11.93 -10.52 2.50
CA VAL A 173 12.32 -10.53 1.08
C VAL A 173 12.00 -11.90 0.52
N ILE A 174 11.23 -11.95 -0.56
CA ILE A 174 10.79 -13.15 -1.25
C ILE A 174 11.10 -12.94 -2.72
N VAL A 175 11.94 -13.82 -3.28
CA VAL A 175 12.23 -13.86 -4.71
C VAL A 175 11.68 -15.14 -5.31
N ALA A 176 10.83 -14.99 -6.31
CA ALA A 176 10.16 -16.07 -7.02
C ALA A 176 10.96 -16.50 -8.26
N PHE A 177 11.10 -17.80 -8.47
CA PHE A 177 11.76 -18.36 -9.66
C PHE A 177 11.12 -19.69 -10.06
N ARG A 178 11.05 -19.90 -11.37
CA ARG A 178 10.60 -21.13 -12.01
C ARG A 178 11.75 -22.12 -12.09
N PHE A 179 11.42 -23.40 -12.09
CA PHE A 179 12.39 -24.49 -12.13
C PHE A 179 11.87 -25.65 -12.99
N PRO A 180 12.76 -26.50 -13.54
CA PRO A 180 12.36 -27.64 -14.35
C PRO A 180 11.43 -28.61 -13.61
N GLY A 181 10.36 -29.04 -14.27
CA GLY A 181 9.40 -30.00 -13.71
C GLY A 181 8.31 -29.40 -12.81
N MET A 182 8.31 -28.08 -12.59
CA MET A 182 7.27 -27.33 -11.89
C MET A 182 5.89 -27.49 -12.57
N LYS A 183 4.83 -27.72 -11.78
CA LYS A 183 3.44 -27.85 -12.27
C LYS A 183 2.46 -26.89 -11.61
N ILE A 184 2.67 -26.51 -10.35
CA ILE A 184 1.71 -25.71 -9.57
C ILE A 184 2.11 -24.24 -9.57
N GLY A 185 3.36 -23.94 -9.19
CA GLY A 185 3.80 -22.55 -9.12
C GLY A 185 5.28 -22.37 -8.75
N PRO A 186 5.79 -21.13 -8.87
CA PRO A 186 7.19 -20.81 -8.64
C PRO A 186 7.70 -21.27 -7.27
N ALA A 187 8.98 -21.63 -7.22
CA ALA A 187 9.70 -21.72 -5.97
C ALA A 187 10.04 -20.30 -5.48
N HIS A 188 10.25 -20.17 -4.19
CA HIS A 188 10.61 -18.92 -3.55
C HIS A 188 11.87 -19.10 -2.72
N PHE A 189 12.80 -18.16 -2.84
CA PHE A 189 13.81 -17.93 -1.81
C PHE A 189 13.32 -16.80 -0.92
N ARG A 190 13.14 -17.09 0.37
CA ARG A 190 12.57 -16.13 1.32
C ARG A 190 13.49 -15.92 2.50
N LEU A 191 13.62 -14.65 2.92
CA LEU A 191 14.13 -14.25 4.22
C LEU A 191 12.98 -13.65 5.02
N GLU A 192 12.83 -14.11 6.25
CA GLU A 192 11.89 -13.54 7.21
C GLU A 192 12.61 -13.15 8.48
N SER A 193 12.52 -11.86 8.81
CA SER A 193 13.04 -11.31 10.06
C SER A 193 11.93 -11.05 11.08
N TYR A 194 10.71 -11.57 10.85
CA TYR A 194 9.55 -11.36 11.72
C TYR A 194 9.63 -12.05 13.09
N HIS A 195 10.59 -12.95 13.29
CA HIS A 195 10.77 -13.58 14.60
C HIS A 195 11.33 -12.54 15.60
N ARG A 196 10.53 -12.20 16.62
CA ARG A 196 10.94 -11.32 17.73
C ARG A 196 12.14 -11.88 18.53
N ILE A 197 12.45 -13.16 18.35
CA ILE A 197 13.51 -13.89 19.04
C ILE A 197 14.19 -14.83 18.03
N GLY A 198 15.51 -14.73 17.89
CA GLY A 198 16.32 -15.59 17.03
C GLY A 198 16.83 -14.91 15.76
N PRO A 199 17.79 -15.54 15.06
CA PRO A 199 18.32 -15.00 13.81
C PRO A 199 17.27 -15.04 12.71
N ALA A 200 17.38 -14.14 11.74
CA ALA A 200 16.55 -14.17 10.55
C ALA A 200 16.77 -15.50 9.79
N ILE A 201 15.67 -16.14 9.37
CA ILE A 201 15.73 -17.44 8.70
C ILE A 201 15.60 -17.20 7.19
N ALA A 202 16.57 -17.72 6.44
CA ALA A 202 16.55 -17.75 4.98
C ALA A 202 16.35 -19.19 4.49
N GLY A 203 15.53 -19.39 3.47
CA GLY A 203 15.30 -20.73 2.94
C GLY A 203 14.57 -20.75 1.61
N TYR A 204 14.64 -21.90 0.95
CA TYR A 204 13.90 -22.19 -0.27
C TYR A 204 12.59 -22.88 0.08
N THR A 205 11.51 -22.48 -0.60
CA THR A 205 10.18 -23.08 -0.46
C THR A 205 9.57 -23.30 -1.84
N CYS A 206 8.79 -24.36 -2.01
CA CYS A 206 8.01 -24.63 -3.22
C CYS A 206 6.61 -25.14 -2.85
N CYS A 207 5.70 -25.20 -3.82
CA CYS A 207 4.42 -25.86 -3.62
C CYS A 207 4.62 -27.34 -3.26
N ASN A 208 3.87 -27.87 -2.29
CA ASN A 208 4.06 -29.24 -1.81
C ASN A 208 3.95 -30.30 -2.93
N GLY A 209 3.07 -30.09 -3.92
CA GLY A 209 2.93 -31.00 -5.06
C GLY A 209 4.09 -30.94 -6.07
N ASP A 210 4.97 -29.94 -5.99
CA ASP A 210 6.17 -29.82 -6.80
C ASP A 210 7.45 -30.22 -6.03
N ARG A 211 7.32 -30.74 -4.80
CA ARG A 211 8.47 -31.02 -3.90
C ARG A 211 9.51 -31.92 -4.55
N GLU A 212 9.08 -33.05 -5.12
CA GLU A 212 10.00 -34.02 -5.73
C GLU A 212 10.76 -33.43 -6.92
N ALA A 213 10.07 -32.63 -7.76
CA ALA A 213 10.69 -31.93 -8.89
C ALA A 213 11.72 -30.89 -8.41
N PHE A 214 11.37 -30.14 -7.37
CA PHE A 214 12.27 -29.14 -6.77
C PHE A 214 13.49 -29.80 -6.12
N GLU A 215 13.31 -30.89 -5.37
CA GLU A 215 14.41 -31.63 -4.76
C GLU A 215 15.34 -32.25 -5.81
N ALA A 216 14.80 -32.79 -6.91
CA ALA A 216 15.59 -33.30 -8.02
C ALA A 216 16.41 -32.19 -8.69
N TYR A 217 15.79 -31.04 -8.97
CA TYR A 217 16.47 -29.85 -9.48
C TYR A 217 17.57 -29.35 -8.54
N ALA A 218 17.27 -29.27 -7.24
CA ALA A 218 18.22 -28.88 -6.20
C ALA A 218 19.40 -29.84 -6.08
N GLY A 219 19.16 -31.15 -6.18
CA GLY A 219 20.19 -32.18 -6.18
C GLY A 219 21.11 -32.07 -7.39
N ALA A 220 20.54 -31.99 -8.60
CA ALA A 220 21.30 -31.90 -9.84
C ALA A 220 22.23 -30.68 -9.91
N THR A 221 21.78 -29.55 -9.37
CA THR A 221 22.55 -28.30 -9.39
C THR A 221 23.68 -28.30 -8.35
N ARG A 222 23.57 -29.11 -7.28
CA ARG A 222 24.63 -29.26 -6.27
C ARG A 222 25.84 -30.03 -6.80
N ALA A 223 25.63 -30.95 -7.74
CA ALA A 223 26.70 -31.74 -8.35
C ALA A 223 27.50 -30.99 -9.42
N ARG A 224 27.07 -29.77 -9.80
CA ARG A 224 27.69 -28.93 -10.84
C ARG A 224 28.55 -27.78 -10.30
N GLN A 225 28.61 -27.61 -8.98
CA GLN A 225 29.46 -26.63 -8.27
C GLN A 225 30.67 -27.35 -7.68
#